data_AF-A0A7C7RL92-F1
#
_entry.id   AF-A0A7C7RL92-F1
#
_cell.length_a   1.000
_cell.length_b   1.000
_cell.length_c   1.000
_cell.angle_alpha   90.00
_cell.angle_beta   90.00
_cell.angle_gamma   90.00
#
_symmetry.space_group_name_H-M   'P 1'
#
loop_
_entity.id
_entity.type
_entity.pdbx_description
1 polymer ?
#
loop_
_entity_poly.entity_id
_entity_poly.type
_entity_poly.pdbx_seq_one_letter_code
_entity_poly.pdbx_strand_id
1 'polypeptide(L)' 'MHDTPGLHIKLTAENLGSIQRDTQIYHKNIPIGSVQDYTLDEANNRVVINAFIEPKYQHLIKTKTRFWN' A
#
# COMPACT_ATOMS: atom_id res chain seq x y z
N MET A 1 1.51 13.36 -22.72
CA MET A 1 1.83 13.54 -21.31
C MET A 1 0.65 12.99 -20.50
N HIS A 2 0.67 11.73 -20.09
CA HIS A 2 -0.35 11.20 -19.17
C HIS A 2 0.28 11.18 -17.79
N ASP A 3 0.01 12.23 -17.01
CA ASP A 3 0.06 12.11 -15.55
C ASP A 3 -0.82 10.90 -15.23
N THR A 4 -0.28 9.88 -14.56
CA THR A 4 -1.12 8.81 -14.02
C THR A 4 -1.62 9.33 -12.69
N PRO A 5 -2.82 9.96 -12.60
CA PRO A 5 -3.34 10.39 -11.32
C PRO A 5 -3.43 9.15 -10.44
N GLY A 6 -2.95 9.25 -9.21
CA GLY A 6 -2.95 8.13 -8.28
C GLY A 6 -2.35 8.51 -6.95
N LEU A 7 -2.85 7.87 -5.89
CA LEU A 7 -2.43 8.14 -4.53
C LEU A 7 -1.36 7.13 -4.14
N HIS A 8 -0.16 7.61 -3.89
CA HIS A 8 0.92 6.78 -3.37
C HIS A 8 0.84 6.79 -1.85
N ILE A 9 0.60 5.63 -1.25
CA ILE A 9 0.53 5.49 0.20
C ILE A 9 1.72 4.67 0.70
N LYS A 10 2.21 5.05 1.88
CA LYS A 10 3.22 4.30 2.62
C LYS A 10 2.57 3.61 3.81
N LEU A 11 2.74 2.31 3.87
CA LEU A 11 2.22 1.46 4.93
C LEU A 11 3.41 0.94 5.73
N THR A 12 3.44 1.21 7.03
CA THR A 12 4.47 0.68 7.92
C THR A 12 3.93 -0.51 8.68
N ALA A 13 4.60 -1.65 8.56
CA ALA A 13 4.28 -2.88 9.27
C ALA A 13 5.45 -3.29 10.16
N GLU A 14 5.17 -4.01 11.25
CA GLU A 14 6.21 -4.56 12.14
C GLU A 14 6.91 -5.77 11.53
N ASN A 15 6.29 -6.44 10.55
CA ASN A 15 6.86 -7.55 9.79
C ASN A 15 6.39 -7.50 8.35
N LEU A 16 7.19 -8.01 7.41
CA LEU A 16 6.83 -8.08 5.98
C LEU A 16 5.65 -9.04 5.75
N GLY A 17 5.55 -10.08 6.58
CA GLY A 17 4.64 -11.20 6.35
C GLY A 17 4.82 -11.79 4.95
N SER A 18 3.78 -12.42 4.41
CA SER A 18 3.76 -12.98 3.05
C SER A 18 3.44 -11.93 1.97
N ILE A 19 3.72 -10.64 2.20
CA ILE A 19 3.44 -9.59 1.22
C ILE A 19 4.56 -9.55 0.17
N GLN A 20 4.17 -9.73 -1.09
CA GLN A 20 5.07 -9.70 -2.24
C GLN A 20 4.81 -8.46 -3.10
N ARG A 21 5.79 -8.10 -3.93
CA ARG A 21 5.63 -7.06 -4.96
C ARG A 21 4.50 -7.53 -5.89
N ASP A 22 3.65 -6.60 -6.35
CA ASP A 22 2.43 -6.87 -7.13
C ASP A 22 1.23 -7.45 -6.35
N THR A 23 1.29 -7.49 -5.02
CA THR A 23 0.10 -7.83 -4.23
C THR A 23 -1.03 -6.82 -4.49
N GLN A 24 -2.21 -7.30 -4.89
CA GLN A 24 -3.38 -6.45 -5.09
C GLN A 24 -3.96 -6.00 -3.74
N ILE A 25 -4.28 -4.71 -3.65
CA ILE A 25 -4.92 -4.13 -2.47
C ILE A 25 -6.42 -4.14 -2.69
N TYR A 26 -7.11 -4.84 -1.80
CA TYR A 26 -8.57 -4.90 -1.80
C TYR A 26 -9.13 -4.09 -0.63
N HIS A 27 -10.19 -3.34 -0.92
CA HIS A 27 -11.03 -2.73 0.09
C HIS A 27 -12.46 -3.19 -0.12
N LYS A 28 -13.07 -3.84 0.88
CA LYS A 28 -14.42 -4.43 0.76
C LYS A 28 -14.58 -5.36 -0.46
N ASN A 29 -13.59 -6.20 -0.74
CA ASN A 29 -13.52 -7.07 -1.93
C ASN A 29 -13.40 -6.34 -3.29
N ILE A 30 -13.14 -5.04 -3.30
CA ILE A 30 -12.92 -4.27 -4.53
C ILE A 30 -11.42 -4.02 -4.68
N PRO A 31 -10.79 -4.35 -5.82
CA PRO A 31 -9.41 -3.99 -6.08
C PRO A 31 -9.34 -2.47 -6.23
N ILE A 32 -8.58 -1.84 -5.33
CA ILE A 32 -8.42 -0.38 -5.31
C ILE A 32 -7.00 0.06 -5.67
N GLY A 33 -6.07 -0.88 -5.78
CA GLY A 33 -4.68 -0.60 -6.08
C GLY A 33 -3.78 -1.83 -5.96
N SER A 34 -2.49 -1.58 -5.93
CA SER A 34 -1.45 -2.61 -5.88
C SER A 34 -0.22 -2.14 -5.11
N VAL A 35 0.51 -3.10 -4.54
CA VAL A 35 1.81 -2.85 -3.92
C VAL A 35 2.84 -2.67 -5.02
N GLN A 36 3.44 -1.48 -5.07
CA GLN A 36 4.49 -1.14 -6.03
C GLN A 36 5.85 -1.64 -5.53
N ASP A 37 6.13 -1.40 -4.24
CA ASP A 37 7.43 -1.73 -3.67
C ASP A 37 7.33 -1.90 -2.15
N TYR A 38 8.34 -2.49 -1.54
CA TYR A 38 8.50 -2.53 -0.10
C TYR A 38 9.98 -2.46 0.25
N THR A 39 10.27 -1.80 1.35
CA THR A 39 11.62 -1.64 1.87
C THR A 39 11.65 -2.12 3.31
N LEU A 40 12.65 -2.91 3.65
CA LEU A 40 12.93 -3.26 5.04
C LEU A 40 13.71 -2.11 5.68
N ASP A 41 13.14 -1.51 6.71
CA ASP A 41 13.80 -0.58 7.61
C ASP A 41 14.56 -1.40 8.66
N GLU A 42 15.83 -1.67 8.40
CA GLU A 42 16.71 -2.42 9.32
C GLU A 42 16.92 -1.67 10.64
N ALA A 43 16.78 -0.34 10.66
CA ALA A 43 16.99 0.47 11.86
C ALA A 43 15.87 0.27 12.90
N ASN A 44 14.63 0.10 12.46
CA ASN A 44 13.47 -0.08 13.33
C ASN A 44 12.90 -1.51 13.28
N ASN A 45 13.55 -2.41 12.52
CA ASN A 45 13.06 -3.75 12.21
C ASN A 45 11.61 -3.72 11.71
N ARG A 46 11.31 -2.75 10.85
CA ARG A 46 9.97 -2.48 10.31
C ARG A 46 10.01 -2.60 8.80
N VAL A 47 8.85 -2.78 8.19
CA VAL A 47 8.73 -2.83 6.73
C VAL A 47 7.89 -1.65 6.27
N VAL A 48 8.44 -0.90 5.32
CA VAL A 48 7.78 0.21 4.64
C VAL A 48 7.30 -0.27 3.29
N ILE A 49 6.00 -0.49 3.16
CA ILE A 49 5.35 -0.93 1.93
C ILE A 49 4.84 0.30 1.19
N ASN A 50 5.31 0.51 -0.02
CA ASN A 50 4.83 1.53 -0.94
C ASN A 50 3.75 0.95 -1.85
N ALA A 51 2.54 1.48 -1.75
CA ALA A 51 1.42 1.05 -2.57
C ALA A 51 0.86 2.19 -3.41
N PHE A 52 0.38 1.83 -4.59
CA PHE A 52 -0.31 2.72 -5.49
C PHE A 52 -1.81 2.44 -5.42
N ILE A 53 -2.59 3.48 -5.16
CA ILE A 53 -4.04 3.44 -5.13
C ILE A 53 -4.57 4.28 -6.27
N GLU A 54 -5.58 3.75 -6.96
CA GLU A 54 -6.21 4.50 -8.06
C GLU A 54 -6.86 5.78 -7.52
N PRO A 55 -6.80 6.90 -8.26
CA PRO A 55 -7.25 8.21 -7.81
C PRO A 55 -8.76 8.25 -7.60
N LYS A 56 -9.53 7.37 -8.28
CA LYS A 56 -10.95 7.16 -8.02
C LYS A 56 -11.23 6.68 -6.59
N TYR A 57 -10.28 6.01 -5.94
CA TYR A 57 -10.42 5.47 -4.58
C TYR A 57 -9.61 6.23 -3.53
N GLN A 58 -8.88 7.29 -3.91
CA GLN A 58 -8.10 8.12 -2.99
C GLN A 58 -8.92 8.64 -1.79
N HIS A 59 -10.20 8.93 -2.03
CA HIS A 59 -11.14 9.43 -1.02
C HIS A 59 -11.57 8.36 0.01
N LEU A 60 -11.36 7.08 -0.30
CA LEU A 60 -11.67 5.95 0.59
C LEU A 60 -10.50 5.65 1.53
N ILE A 61 -9.27 5.95 1.11
CA ILE A 61 -8.08 5.72 1.92
C ILE A 61 -7.91 6.87 2.90
N LYS A 62 -8.43 6.69 4.12
CA LYS A 62 -8.07 7.55 5.25
C LYS A 62 -6.89 6.93 6.01
N THR A 63 -5.98 7.80 6.45
CA THR A 63 -4.67 7.59 7.12
C THR A 63 -4.65 6.61 8.31
N LYS A 64 -5.79 6.02 8.70
CA LYS A 64 -5.91 5.01 9.76
C LYS A 64 -6.29 3.62 9.22
N THR A 65 -5.98 3.31 7.97
CA THR A 65 -6.20 1.96 7.45
C THR A 65 -5.16 1.03 8.05
N ARG A 66 -5.55 0.36 9.14
CA ARG A 66 -4.77 -0.70 9.77
C ARG A 66 -4.94 -1.93 8.87
N PHE A 67 -3.90 -2.28 8.13
CA PHE A 67 -3.88 -3.54 7.37
C PHE A 67 -3.45 -4.63 8.33
N TRP A 68 -4.33 -5.60 8.52
CA TRP A 68 -4.11 -6.80 9.32
C TRP A 68 -3.91 -7.93 8.31
N ASN A 69 -2.84 -8.69 8.46
CA ASN A 69 -2.71 -10.02 7.87
C ASN A 69 -2.89 -11.03 8.99
#